data_AF-A0A919VPB1-F1
#
_entry.id   AF-A0A919VPB1-F1
#
_cell.length_a   1.000
_cell.length_b   1.000
_cell.length_c   1.000
_cell.angle_alpha   90.00
_cell.angle_beta   90.00
_cell.angle_gamma   90.00
#
_symmetry.space_group_name_H-M   'P 1'
#
loop_
_entity.id
_entity.type
_entity.pdbx_description
1 polymer ?
#
loop_
_entity_poly.entity_id
_entity_poly.type
_entity_poly.pdbx_seq_one_letter_code
_entity_poly.pdbx_strand_id
1 'polypeptide(L)'
;MSTAFDDADFPAYTMGRAADMIGVTPAFLRSLGSAGLIEPERSLGGHRRYSRHQLQLAVRVRQLLDEGMLLTAACRIVTLEDRLAAAHRRIVELGGTLTADDDADLPTTTRPDIATTHYYGSPRGDRSPSAP
;
A
#
# COMPACT_ATOMS: atom_id res chain seq x y z
N MET A 1 20.17 6.66 -25.20
CA MET A 1 20.17 5.23 -24.81
C MET A 1 19.86 5.18 -23.32
N SER A 2 18.58 5.07 -22.94
CA SER A 2 18.19 4.84 -21.54
C SER A 2 18.55 3.39 -21.22
N THR A 3 19.54 3.19 -20.36
CA THR A 3 20.01 1.86 -20.00
C THR A 3 18.99 1.17 -19.09
N ALA A 4 18.83 -0.15 -19.19
CA ALA A 4 17.95 -0.95 -18.31
C ALA A 4 18.19 -0.75 -16.79
N PHE A 5 19.29 -0.07 -16.41
CA PHE A 5 19.61 0.34 -15.04
C PHE A 5 18.83 1.58 -14.54
N ASP A 6 18.25 2.38 -15.45
CA ASP A 6 17.37 3.51 -15.11
C ASP A 6 15.89 3.10 -15.04
N ASP A 7 15.58 1.85 -15.39
CA ASP A 7 14.25 1.30 -15.18
C ASP A 7 14.07 1.00 -13.69
N ALA A 8 13.26 1.84 -13.03
CA ALA A 8 12.99 1.72 -11.61
C ALA A 8 12.30 0.39 -11.24
N ASP A 9 11.68 -0.27 -12.22
CA ASP A 9 10.99 -1.55 -12.07
C ASP A 9 11.89 -2.76 -12.35
N PHE A 10 13.13 -2.56 -12.82
CA PHE A 10 14.07 -3.65 -13.03
C PHE A 10 14.51 -4.30 -11.69
N PRO A 11 14.32 -5.62 -11.50
CA PRO A 11 14.58 -6.28 -10.22
C PRO A 11 16.07 -6.62 -10.06
N ALA A 12 16.86 -5.61 -9.71
CA ALA A 12 18.32 -5.71 -9.57
C ALA A 12 18.79 -6.22 -8.20
N TYR A 13 17.99 -6.04 -7.14
CA TYR A 13 18.49 -6.17 -5.76
C TYR A 13 18.11 -7.49 -5.12
N THR A 14 19.09 -8.23 -4.59
CA THR A 14 18.84 -9.42 -3.78
C THR A 14 18.31 -9.05 -2.40
N MET A 15 17.64 -9.99 -1.73
CA MET A 15 17.05 -9.81 -0.40
C MET A 15 17.94 -9.08 0.62
N GLY A 16 19.18 -9.56 0.82
CA GLY A 16 20.10 -8.96 1.80
C GLY A 16 20.50 -7.55 1.39
N ARG A 17 20.89 -7.36 0.13
CA ARG A 17 21.28 -6.04 -0.38
C ARG A 17 20.14 -5.02 -0.33
N ALA A 18 18.92 -5.45 -0.64
CA ALA A 18 17.72 -4.66 -0.52
C ALA A 18 17.48 -4.21 0.93
N ALA A 19 17.53 -5.14 1.88
CA ALA A 19 17.34 -4.86 3.30
C ALA A 19 18.37 -3.85 3.83
N ASP A 20 19.65 -4.05 3.50
CA ASP A 20 20.74 -3.15 3.88
C ASP A 20 20.57 -1.75 3.29
N MET A 21 20.15 -1.66 2.03
CA MET A 21 20.01 -0.38 1.31
C MET A 21 18.98 0.56 1.94
N ILE A 22 17.89 0.01 2.47
CA ILE A 22 16.81 0.79 3.08
C ILE A 22 16.81 0.72 4.62
N GLY A 23 17.84 0.12 5.23
CA GLY A 23 17.99 0.04 6.68
C GLY A 23 16.90 -0.79 7.39
N VAL A 24 16.37 -1.82 6.73
CA VAL A 24 15.32 -2.70 7.31
C VAL A 24 15.81 -4.14 7.43
N THR A 25 15.01 -5.00 8.07
CA THR A 25 15.33 -6.42 8.16
C THR A 25 14.81 -7.21 6.95
N PRO A 26 15.43 -8.35 6.59
CA PRO A 26 14.84 -9.27 5.63
C PRO A 26 13.46 -9.80 6.06
N ALA A 27 13.19 -9.90 7.36
CA ALA A 27 11.86 -10.30 7.85
C ALA A 27 10.78 -9.29 7.46
N PHE A 28 11.10 -7.98 7.54
CA PHE A 28 10.20 -6.92 7.13
C PHE A 28 9.85 -6.96 5.64
N LEU A 29 10.85 -7.10 4.77
CA LEU A 29 10.60 -7.25 3.32
C LEU A 29 9.77 -8.51 3.00
N ARG A 30 9.90 -9.59 3.79
CA ARG A 30 9.02 -10.76 3.66
C ARG A 30 7.59 -10.46 4.08
N SER A 31 7.38 -9.74 5.20
CA SER A 31 6.03 -9.37 5.64
C SER A 31 5.31 -8.47 4.64
N LEU A 32 6.02 -7.55 3.98
CA LEU A 32 5.45 -6.74 2.90
C LEU A 32 5.00 -7.60 1.71
N GLY A 33 5.81 -8.60 1.34
CA GLY A 33 5.43 -9.54 0.28
C GLY A 33 4.22 -10.41 0.66
N SER A 34 4.16 -10.87 1.92
CA SER A 34 2.99 -11.59 2.43
C SER A 34 1.73 -10.73 2.49
N ALA A 35 1.87 -9.41 2.70
CA ALA A 35 0.77 -8.46 2.66
C ALA A 35 0.34 -8.08 1.23
N GLY A 36 1.03 -8.58 0.20
CA GLY A 36 0.73 -8.30 -1.21
C GLY A 36 1.13 -6.90 -1.68
N LEU A 37 1.95 -6.17 -0.91
CA LEU A 37 2.43 -4.84 -1.31
C LEU A 37 3.53 -4.93 -2.38
N ILE A 38 4.42 -5.92 -2.23
CA ILE A 38 5.55 -6.12 -3.15
C ILE A 38 5.57 -7.57 -3.64
N GLU A 39 5.72 -7.73 -4.95
CA GLU A 39 5.82 -9.03 -5.60
C GLU A 39 7.24 -9.19 -6.17
N PRO A 40 8.18 -9.77 -5.39
CA PRO A 40 9.55 -9.92 -5.87
C PRO A 40 9.62 -10.95 -6.99
N GLU A 41 10.33 -10.61 -8.06
CA GLU A 41 10.67 -11.58 -9.09
C GLU A 41 11.59 -12.66 -8.49
N ARG A 42 11.45 -13.90 -8.96
CA ARG A 42 12.36 -14.98 -8.59
C ARG A 42 13.35 -15.19 -9.71
N SER A 43 14.62 -15.07 -9.38
CA SER A 43 15.71 -15.46 -10.28
C SER A 43 15.62 -16.96 -10.64
N LEU A 44 16.36 -17.37 -11.69
CA LEU A 44 16.52 -18.79 -12.06
C LEU A 44 17.01 -19.67 -10.88
N GLY A 45 17.76 -19.10 -9.92
CA GLY A 45 18.20 -19.78 -8.71
C GLY A 45 17.20 -19.72 -7.52
N GLY A 46 15.98 -19.22 -7.74
CA GLY A 46 14.92 -19.14 -6.74
C GLY A 46 15.01 -17.98 -5.75
N HIS A 47 16.09 -17.18 -5.80
CA HIS A 47 16.25 -16.01 -4.94
C HIS A 47 15.33 -14.86 -5.35
N ARG A 48 14.73 -14.22 -4.35
CA ARG A 48 13.91 -13.02 -4.50
C ARG A 48 14.76 -11.84 -4.99
N ARG A 49 14.26 -11.14 -5.99
CA ARG A 49 14.83 -9.91 -6.53
C ARG A 49 13.81 -8.78 -6.42
N TYR A 50 14.32 -7.62 -6.06
CA TYR A 50 13.55 -6.42 -5.79
C TYR A 50 13.95 -5.32 -6.74
N SER A 51 12.96 -4.59 -7.24
CA SER A 51 13.17 -3.38 -8.02
C SER A 51 13.39 -2.17 -7.12
N ARG A 52 13.88 -1.06 -7.68
CA ARG A 52 14.06 0.18 -6.91
C ARG A 52 12.71 0.75 -6.46
N HIS A 53 11.70 0.68 -7.31
CA HIS A 53 10.32 1.08 -6.98
C HIS A 53 9.77 0.30 -5.79
N GLN A 54 9.94 -1.02 -5.76
CA GLN A 54 9.53 -1.84 -4.61
C GLN A 54 10.22 -1.46 -3.31
N LEU A 55 11.50 -1.05 -3.37
CA LEU A 55 12.22 -0.55 -2.19
C LEU A 55 11.70 0.82 -1.73
N GLN A 56 11.28 1.70 -2.64
CA GLN A 56 10.64 2.97 -2.30
C GLN A 56 9.31 2.76 -1.58
N LEU A 57 8.48 1.82 -2.05
CA LEU A 57 7.24 1.44 -1.35
C LEU A 57 7.52 0.91 0.06
N ALA A 58 8.57 0.08 0.21
CA ALA A 58 8.96 -0.46 1.51
C ALA A 58 9.42 0.63 2.49
N VAL A 59 10.16 1.64 2.01
CA VAL A 59 10.56 2.82 2.81
C VAL A 59 9.33 3.61 3.25
N ARG A 60 8.37 3.85 2.35
CA ARG A 60 7.14 4.58 2.69
C ARG A 60 6.32 3.86 3.75
N VAL A 61 6.18 2.54 3.65
CA VAL A 61 5.52 1.76 4.71
C VAL A 61 6.27 1.88 6.03
N ARG A 62 7.61 1.84 6.01
CA ARG A 62 8.38 1.97 7.24
C ARG A 62 8.10 3.31 7.93
N GLN A 63 8.04 4.40 7.18
CA GLN A 63 7.70 5.72 7.71
C GLN A 63 6.33 5.73 8.39
N LEU A 64 5.30 5.18 7.74
CA LEU A 64 3.95 5.09 8.33
C LEU A 64 3.92 4.22 9.60
N LEU A 65 4.72 3.15 9.66
CA LEU A 65 4.86 2.35 10.88
C LEU A 65 5.54 3.12 12.01
N ASP A 66 6.55 3.93 11.69
CA ASP A 66 7.24 4.80 12.65
C ASP A 66 6.31 5.90 13.18
N GLU A 67 5.32 6.31 12.40
CA GLU A 67 4.21 7.19 12.81
C GLU A 67 3.14 6.46 13.65
N GLY A 68 3.31 5.16 13.92
CA GLY A 68 2.41 4.36 14.77
C GLY A 68 1.27 3.67 14.03
N MET A 69 1.29 3.66 12.69
CA MET A 69 0.26 2.98 11.91
C MET A 69 0.41 1.46 11.94
N LEU A 70 -0.71 0.74 11.83
CA LEU A 70 -0.71 -0.71 11.65
C LEU A 70 -0.18 -1.08 10.25
N LEU A 71 0.56 -2.19 10.16
CA LEU A 71 1.13 -2.69 8.90
C LEU A 71 0.09 -2.83 7.78
N THR A 72 -1.10 -3.33 8.09
CA THR A 72 -2.18 -3.50 7.11
C THR A 72 -2.69 -2.17 6.57
N ALA A 73 -2.84 -1.16 7.43
CA ALA A 73 -3.23 0.18 7.05
C ALA A 73 -2.13 0.86 6.23
N ALA A 74 -0.87 0.77 6.68
CA ALA A 74 0.28 1.33 5.97
C ALA A 74 0.42 0.73 4.57
N CYS A 75 0.38 -0.61 4.43
CA CYS A 75 0.40 -1.26 3.12
C CYS A 75 -0.76 -0.80 2.22
N ARG A 76 -1.97 -0.63 2.78
CA ARG A 76 -3.13 -0.18 2.01
C ARG A 76 -2.96 1.24 1.50
N ILE A 77 -2.50 2.17 2.34
CA ILE A 77 -2.25 3.56 1.96
C ILE A 77 -1.20 3.61 0.86
N VAL A 78 -0.05 2.97 1.06
CA VAL A 78 1.03 2.99 0.07
C VAL A 78 0.61 2.38 -1.26
N THR A 79 -0.20 1.31 -1.24
CA THR A 79 -0.77 0.75 -2.48
C THR A 79 -1.67 1.76 -3.21
N LEU A 80 -2.44 2.56 -2.47
CA LEU A 80 -3.31 3.57 -3.06
C LEU A 80 -2.51 4.77 -3.58
N GLU A 81 -1.51 5.25 -2.83
CA GLU A 81 -0.57 6.30 -3.26
C GLU A 81 0.13 5.90 -4.56
N ASP A 82 0.59 4.65 -4.67
CA ASP A 82 1.26 4.15 -5.87
C ASP A 82 0.33 4.07 -7.09
N ARG A 83 -0.89 3.55 -6.90
CA ARG A 83 -1.91 3.50 -7.96
C ARG A 83 -2.33 4.90 -8.41
N LEU A 84 -2.44 5.84 -7.47
CA LEU A 84 -2.75 7.24 -7.77
C LEU A 84 -1.63 7.86 -8.61
N ALA A 85 -0.38 7.70 -8.19
CA ALA A 85 0.78 8.16 -8.96
C ALA A 85 0.84 7.54 -10.37
N ALA A 86 0.53 6.24 -10.50
CA ALA A 86 0.44 5.57 -11.80
C ALA A 86 -0.69 6.14 -12.68
N ALA A 87 -1.88 6.38 -12.10
CA ALA A 87 -3.00 6.99 -12.81
C ALA A 87 -2.66 8.42 -13.27
N HIS A 88 -2.04 9.22 -12.41
CA HIS A 88 -1.62 10.58 -12.74
C HIS A 88 -0.60 10.60 -13.89
N ARG A 89 0.42 9.72 -13.83
CA ARG A 89 1.36 9.53 -14.95
C ARG A 89 0.61 9.22 -16.25
N ARG A 90 -0.38 8.32 -16.20
CA ARG A 90 -1.16 7.93 -17.38
C ARG A 90 -2.02 9.07 -17.94
N ILE A 91 -2.61 9.89 -17.07
CA ILE A 91 -3.38 11.07 -17.48
C ILE A 91 -2.48 12.06 -18.22
N VAL A 92 -1.29 12.34 -17.66
CA VAL A 92 -0.31 13.23 -18.28
C VAL A 92 0.18 12.68 -19.62
N GLU A 93 0.47 11.39 -19.72
CA GLU A 93 0.85 10.72 -20.98
C GLU A 93 -0.22 10.84 -22.07
N LEU A 94 -1.50 10.84 -21.69
CA LEU A 94 -2.64 10.96 -22.61
C LEU A 94 -2.98 12.43 -22.94
N GLY A 95 -2.19 13.40 -22.45
CA GLY A 95 -2.37 14.83 -22.72
C GLY A 95 -3.35 15.53 -21.77
N GLY A 96 -3.75 14.88 -20.67
CA GLY A 96 -4.47 15.53 -19.58
C GLY A 96 -3.56 16.47 -18.77
N THR A 97 -4.16 17.48 -18.15
CA THR A 97 -3.50 18.27 -17.10
C THR A 97 -4.09 17.85 -15.78
N LEU A 98 -3.24 17.41 -14.86
CA LEU A 98 -3.59 17.19 -13.47
C LEU A 98 -2.59 17.98 -12.64
N THR A 99 -3.09 18.90 -11.83
CA THR A 99 -2.28 19.72 -10.94
C THR A 99 -2.31 19.12 -9.54
N ALA A 100 -1.26 19.28 -8.76
CA ALA A 100 -1.23 18.80 -7.37
C ALA A 100 -2.38 19.39 -6.51
N ASP A 101 -2.95 20.52 -6.96
CA ASP A 101 -4.09 21.19 -6.34
C ASP A 101 -5.41 20.42 -6.53
N ASP A 102 -5.53 19.53 -7.53
CA ASP A 102 -6.73 18.73 -7.74
C ASP A 102 -7.00 17.75 -6.58
N ASP A 103 -5.93 17.29 -5.89
CA ASP A 103 -6.04 16.47 -4.69
C ASP A 103 -6.33 17.30 -3.42
N ALA A 104 -5.93 18.58 -3.40
CA ALA A 104 -6.14 19.45 -2.25
C ALA A 104 -7.62 19.80 -2.00
N ASP A 105 -8.47 19.62 -3.02
CA ASP A 105 -9.91 19.87 -2.97
C ASP A 105 -10.73 18.59 -2.65
N LEU A 106 -10.07 17.44 -2.38
CA LEU A 106 -10.75 16.25 -1.87
C LEU A 106 -11.30 16.56 -0.47
N PRO A 107 -12.62 16.49 -0.25
CA PRO A 107 -13.16 16.65 1.09
C PRO A 107 -12.60 15.54 1.99
N THR A 108 -11.71 15.91 2.93
CA THR A 108 -11.17 15.01 3.96
C THR A 108 -12.26 14.51 4.92
N THR A 109 -13.49 15.01 4.77
CA THR A 109 -14.68 14.45 5.39
C THR A 109 -14.84 13.02 4.89
N THR A 110 -14.46 12.07 5.74
CA THR A 110 -15.09 10.75 5.76
C THR A 110 -16.59 11.00 5.80
N ARG A 111 -17.26 10.88 4.65
CA ARG A 111 -18.71 11.10 4.53
C ARG A 111 -19.39 10.14 5.51
N PRO A 112 -20.01 10.63 6.61
CA PRO A 112 -20.59 9.74 7.62
C PRO A 112 -21.84 9.01 7.10
N ASP A 113 -22.33 9.36 5.90
CA ASP A 113 -23.57 8.86 5.32
C ASP A 113 -23.41 7.52 4.56
N ILE A 114 -22.20 7.00 4.37
CA ILE A 114 -21.97 5.64 3.85
C ILE A 114 -21.90 4.56 4.95
N ALA A 115 -22.19 4.91 6.21
CA ALA A 115 -22.34 3.95 7.30
C ALA A 115 -23.76 3.97 7.89
N THR A 116 -24.78 3.59 7.12
CA THR A 116 -25.95 2.87 7.67
C THR A 116 -26.56 1.95 6.61
N THR A 117 -25.81 0.95 6.17
CA THR A 117 -26.40 -0.25 5.55
C THR A 117 -25.86 -1.49 6.26
N HIS A 118 -26.57 -1.88 7.32
CA HIS A 118 -26.73 -3.27 7.80
C HIS A 118 -25.47 -4.10 8.08
N TYR A 119 -24.75 -3.80 9.16
CA TYR A 119 -23.89 -4.80 9.80
C TYR A 119 -23.93 -4.70 11.34
N TYR A 120 -25.03 -5.19 11.93
CA TYR A 120 -25.16 -6.11 13.09
C TYR A 120 -26.59 -6.00 13.62
N GLY A 121 -27.53 -6.67 12.94
CA GLY A 121 -28.89 -6.84 13.41
C GLY A 121 -29.07 -8.23 14.00
N SER A 122 -28.97 -8.36 15.31
CA SER A 122 -29.66 -9.40 16.07
C SER A 122 -29.98 -8.79 17.44
N PRO A 123 -31.26 -8.47 17.71
CA PRO A 123 -31.62 -7.71 18.91
C PRO A 123 -31.47 -8.58 20.15
N ARG A 124 -30.83 -8.04 21.19
CA ARG A 124 -30.85 -8.57 22.55
C ARG A 124 -32.21 -8.29 23.18
N GLY A 125 -32.68 -9.22 24.01
CA GLY A 125 -33.82 -8.99 24.91
C GLY A 125 -34.09 -10.19 25.82
N ASP A 126 -33.26 -10.37 26.84
CA ASP A 126 -33.61 -11.14 28.03
C ASP A 126 -34.71 -10.41 28.82
N ARG A 127 -35.75 -11.16 29.22
CA ARG A 127 -36.59 -11.09 30.44
C ARG A 127 -38.11 -11.11 30.22
N SER A 128 -38.73 -12.15 30.80
CA SER A 128 -40.15 -12.36 31.08
C SER A 128 -40.73 -11.30 32.05
N PRO A 129 -42.06 -11.17 32.27
CA PRO A 129 -42.84 -12.20 32.98
C PRO A 129 -44.29 -12.45 32.47
N SER A 130 -44.81 -13.57 32.99
CA SER A 130 -46.16 -14.14 32.92
C SER A 130 -47.32 -13.14 32.84
N ALA A 131 -48.26 -13.41 31.92
CA ALA A 131 -49.64 -12.93 32.01
C ALA A 131 -50.40 -13.73 33.09
N PRO A 132 -51.51 -13.18 33.65
CA PRO A 132 -52.35 -13.89 34.62
C PRO A 132 -53.12 -15.07 34.00
#